data_AF-A0A955EGJ3-F1
#
_entry.id   AF-A0A955EGJ3-F1
#
_cell.length_a   1.000
_cell.length_b   1.000
_cell.length_c   1.000
_cell.angle_alpha   90.00
_cell.angle_beta   90.00
_cell.angle_gamma   90.00
#
_symmetry.space_group_name_H-M   'P 1'
#
loop_
_entity.id
_entity.type
_entity.pdbx_description
1 polymer ?
#
loop_
_entity_poly.entity_id
_entity_poly.type
_entity_poly.pdbx_seq_one_letter_code
_entity_poly.pdbx_strand_id
1 'polypeptide(L)'
;EEMLACEVPEGDLYYNAIRRRDTIEFDAALRTRTERAIQAVRHLIETNTVPPAEYTRKCRNCPLINLCVPKGTGRSRDPGTYVNRSLDISLSRADNDQ
;
A
#
# COMPACT_ATOMS: atom_id res chain seq x y z
N GLU A 1 8.54 3.30 -24.68
CA GLU A 1 9.10 2.30 -25.61
C GLU A 1 8.07 1.88 -26.65
N GLU A 2 6.93 1.33 -26.23
CA GLU A 2 5.87 0.82 -27.12
C GLU A 2 5.28 1.87 -28.08
N MET A 3 5.02 3.10 -27.59
CA MET A 3 4.45 4.16 -28.43
C MET A 3 5.43 4.75 -29.45
N LEU A 4 6.74 4.66 -29.22
CA LEU A 4 7.79 5.28 -30.05
C LEU A 4 8.72 4.25 -30.70
N ALA A 5 8.44 2.95 -30.51
CA ALA A 5 9.25 1.82 -30.96
C ALA A 5 10.75 1.98 -30.67
N CYS A 6 11.11 2.54 -29.52
CA CYS A 6 12.49 2.73 -29.09
C CYS A 6 12.75 2.13 -27.71
N GLU A 7 13.97 1.65 -27.48
CA GLU A 7 14.41 1.18 -26.17
C GLU A 7 14.94 2.34 -25.32
N VAL A 8 14.59 2.35 -24.03
CA VAL A 8 15.12 3.29 -23.04
C VAL A 8 16.00 2.47 -22.08
N PRO A 9 17.33 2.55 -22.18
CA PRO A 9 18.21 1.68 -21.40
C PRO A 9 18.35 2.11 -19.93
N GLU A 10 18.11 3.39 -19.61
CA GLU A 10 18.30 3.94 -18.26
C GLU A 10 17.41 5.18 -18.01
N GLY A 11 17.33 5.59 -16.75
CA GLY A 11 16.70 6.85 -16.36
C GLY A 11 17.23 7.39 -15.03
N ASP A 12 17.01 8.68 -14.79
CA ASP A 12 17.48 9.36 -13.57
C ASP A 12 16.37 9.57 -12.54
N LEU A 13 16.66 9.23 -11.28
CA LEU A 13 15.92 9.72 -10.13
C LEU A 13 16.57 11.00 -9.60
N TYR A 14 15.87 12.13 -9.74
CA TYR A 14 16.35 13.42 -9.24
C TYR A 14 15.75 13.77 -7.89
N TYR A 15 16.59 13.84 -6.86
CA TYR A 15 16.25 14.28 -5.51
C TYR A 15 16.46 15.78 -5.37
N ASN A 16 15.38 16.56 -5.46
CA ASN A 16 15.46 18.02 -5.44
C ASN A 16 16.09 18.59 -4.15
N ALA A 17 15.82 17.98 -2.99
CA ALA A 17 16.31 18.45 -1.69
C ALA A 17 17.84 18.48 -1.58
N ILE A 18 18.51 17.51 -2.20
CA ILE A 18 19.98 17.37 -2.18
C ILE A 18 20.60 17.60 -3.56
N ARG A 19 19.80 18.01 -4.55
CA ARG A 19 20.16 18.22 -5.96
C ARG A 19 20.97 17.07 -6.57
N ARG A 20 20.61 15.83 -6.21
CA ARG A 20 21.32 14.62 -6.64
C ARG A 20 20.52 13.85 -7.67
N ARG A 21 21.21 13.33 -8.69
CA ARG A 21 20.68 12.31 -9.61
C ARG A 21 21.25 10.96 -9.22
N ASP A 22 20.39 9.96 -9.19
CA ASP A 22 20.80 8.56 -9.20
C ASP A 22 20.31 7.94 -10.50
N THR A 23 21.24 7.59 -11.37
CA THR A 23 20.98 6.92 -12.66
C THR A 23 20.72 5.45 -12.41
N ILE A 24 19.64 4.95 -13.01
CA ILE A 24 19.16 3.58 -12.85
C ILE A 24 19.10 2.93 -14.23
N GLU A 25 19.82 1.84 -14.40
CA GLU A 25 19.76 0.99 -15.59
C GLU A 25 18.47 0.14 -15.57
N PHE A 26 17.80 0.06 -16.71
CA PHE A 26 16.59 -0.74 -16.90
C PHE A 26 16.91 -2.11 -17.47
N ASP A 27 17.59 -2.93 -16.65
CA ASP A 27 17.94 -4.29 -17.02
C ASP A 27 16.71 -5.22 -17.15
N ALA A 28 16.94 -6.41 -17.72
CA ALA A 28 15.90 -7.40 -17.94
C ALA A 28 15.23 -7.88 -16.63
N ALA A 29 15.98 -7.93 -15.53
CA ALA A 29 15.47 -8.39 -14.24
C ALA A 29 14.49 -7.37 -13.63
N LEU A 30 14.83 -6.09 -13.70
CA LEU A 30 14.00 -4.97 -13.25
C LEU A 30 12.73 -4.86 -14.09
N ARG A 31 12.83 -5.04 -15.41
CA ARG A 31 11.68 -5.09 -16.33
C ARG A 31 10.75 -6.24 -15.99
N THR A 32 11.28 -7.45 -15.89
CA THR A 32 10.51 -8.65 -15.52
C THR A 32 9.82 -8.49 -14.16
N ARG A 33 10.53 -7.93 -13.17
CA ARG A 33 9.95 -7.67 -11.85
C ARG A 33 8.81 -6.65 -11.91
N THR A 34 8.96 -5.61 -12.71
CA THR A 34 7.95 -4.57 -12.92
C THR A 34 6.71 -5.15 -13.59
N GLU A 35 6.87 -5.92 -14.65
CA GLU A 35 5.77 -6.61 -15.34
C GLU A 35 5.00 -7.54 -14.41
N ARG A 36 5.70 -8.35 -13.61
CA ARG A 36 5.08 -9.24 -12.61
C ARG A 36 4.27 -8.46 -11.57
N ALA A 37 4.81 -7.34 -11.09
CA ALA A 37 4.09 -6.49 -10.13
C ALA A 37 2.81 -5.90 -10.74
N ILE A 38 2.88 -5.45 -12.00
CA ILE A 38 1.72 -4.94 -12.74
C ILE A 38 0.65 -6.03 -12.88
N GLN A 39 1.03 -7.23 -13.31
CA GLN A 39 0.12 -8.36 -13.45
C GLN A 39 -0.55 -8.74 -12.12
N ALA A 40 0.22 -8.78 -11.03
CA ALA A 40 -0.31 -9.06 -9.70
C ALA A 40 -1.36 -8.03 -9.27
N VAL A 41 -1.11 -6.73 -9.49
CA VAL A 41 -2.07 -5.67 -9.16
C VAL A 41 -3.33 -5.75 -10.03
N ARG A 42 -3.19 -5.99 -11.34
CA ARG A 42 -4.34 -6.17 -12.24
C ARG A 42 -5.23 -7.33 -11.79
N HIS A 43 -4.62 -8.45 -11.41
CA HIS A 43 -5.35 -9.60 -10.88
C HIS A 43 -6.16 -9.27 -9.62
N LEU A 44 -5.60 -8.49 -8.68
CA LEU A 44 -6.32 -8.05 -7.48
C LEU A 44 -7.56 -7.21 -7.82
N ILE A 45 -7.44 -6.34 -8.84
CA ILE A 45 -8.55 -5.49 -9.29
C ILE A 45 -9.63 -6.34 -9.97
N GLU A 46 -9.25 -7.23 -10.88
CA GLU A 46 -10.18 -8.09 -11.62
C GLU A 46 -10.97 -9.03 -10.70
N THR A 47 -10.29 -9.59 -9.69
CA THR A 47 -10.91 -10.53 -8.74
C THR A 47 -11.62 -9.86 -7.58
N ASN A 48 -11.47 -8.54 -7.40
CA ASN A 48 -11.89 -7.79 -6.21
C ASN A 48 -11.46 -8.44 -4.88
N THR A 49 -10.41 -9.25 -4.90
CA THR A 49 -9.95 -10.02 -3.74
C THR A 49 -8.73 -9.33 -3.15
N VAL A 50 -8.89 -8.76 -1.97
CA VAL A 50 -7.79 -8.09 -1.25
C VAL A 50 -7.14 -9.08 -0.29
N PRO A 51 -5.80 -9.23 -0.31
CA PRO A 51 -5.12 -10.10 0.63
C PRO A 51 -5.32 -9.60 2.08
N PRO A 52 -5.27 -10.50 3.08
CA PRO A 52 -5.46 -10.13 4.46
C PRO A 52 -4.42 -9.10 4.91
N ALA A 53 -4.89 -8.08 5.63
CA ALA A 53 -4.03 -6.99 6.09
C ALA A 53 -3.04 -7.49 7.16
N GLU A 54 -1.75 -7.22 6.94
CA GLU A 54 -0.68 -7.51 7.90
C GLU A 54 -0.10 -6.20 8.45
N TYR A 55 -0.09 -6.05 9.77
CA TYR A 55 0.48 -4.86 10.40
C TYR A 55 2.01 -4.91 10.35
N THR A 56 2.62 -3.99 9.60
CA THR A 56 4.08 -3.85 9.49
C THR A 56 4.55 -2.45 9.91
N ARG A 57 5.86 -2.20 9.95
CA ARG A 57 6.42 -0.87 10.25
C ARG A 57 5.90 0.23 9.30
N LYS A 58 5.62 -0.13 8.04
CA LYS A 58 5.08 0.79 7.01
C LYS A 58 3.69 1.34 7.37
N CYS A 59 2.90 0.57 8.14
CA CYS A 59 1.55 0.95 8.55
C CYS A 59 1.52 2.22 9.42
N ARG A 60 2.63 2.59 10.09
CA ARG A 60 2.69 3.79 10.95
C ARG A 60 2.46 5.10 10.18
N ASN A 61 2.91 5.16 8.93
CA ASN A 61 2.79 6.34 8.07
C ASN A 61 1.89 6.06 6.85
N CYS A 62 1.09 4.99 6.89
CA CYS A 62 0.24 4.62 5.77
C CYS A 62 -1.02 5.49 5.74
N PRO A 63 -1.29 6.23 4.64
CA PRO A 63 -2.49 7.06 4.54
C PRO A 63 -3.78 6.24 4.59
N LEU A 64 -3.72 4.96 4.21
CA LEU A 64 -4.87 4.05 4.20
C LEU A 64 -5.09 3.33 5.53
N ILE A 65 -4.33 3.65 6.60
CA ILE A 65 -4.38 2.90 7.86
C ILE A 65 -5.77 2.85 8.50
N ASN A 66 -6.54 3.95 8.37
CA ASN A 66 -7.88 4.07 8.94
C ASN A 66 -8.92 3.28 8.14
N LEU A 67 -8.67 3.03 6.85
CA LEU A 67 -9.55 2.21 6.00
C LEU A 67 -9.17 0.72 6.09
N CYS A 68 -7.88 0.42 6.09
CA CYS A 68 -7.36 -0.94 6.12
C CYS A 68 -7.51 -1.61 7.50
N VAL A 69 -7.42 -0.83 8.58
CA VAL A 69 -7.53 -1.26 9.99
C VAL A 69 -6.79 -2.59 10.29
N PRO A 70 -5.50 -2.73 9.92
CA PRO A 70 -4.76 -3.99 10.02
C PRO A 70 -4.64 -4.53 11.45
N LYS A 71 -4.77 -3.67 12.47
CA LYS A 71 -4.76 -4.10 13.89
C LYS A 71 -6.08 -4.75 14.32
N GLY A 72 -7.20 -4.44 13.66
CA GLY A 72 -8.52 -4.99 13.94
C GLY A 72 -8.90 -6.17 13.06
N THR A 73 -8.42 -6.19 11.82
CA THR A 73 -8.79 -7.16 10.77
C THR A 73 -7.69 -8.16 10.41
N GLY A 74 -6.52 -8.09 11.06
CA GLY A 74 -5.41 -9.02 10.83
C GLY A 74 -5.77 -10.47 11.20
N ARG A 75 -5.00 -11.42 10.65
CA ARG A 75 -5.17 -12.91 10.61
C ARG A 75 -5.68 -13.66 11.87
N SER A 76 -5.91 -13.01 13.01
CA SER A 76 -6.24 -13.68 14.28
C SER A 76 -7.13 -12.84 15.22
N ARG A 77 -8.04 -12.00 14.71
CA ARG A 77 -9.01 -11.30 15.56
C ARG A 77 -10.44 -11.47 15.05
N ASP A 78 -11.32 -11.82 15.99
CA ASP A 78 -12.76 -11.87 15.78
C ASP A 78 -13.26 -10.47 15.37
N PRO A 79 -13.90 -10.32 14.19
CA PRO A 79 -14.43 -9.03 13.74
C PRO A 79 -15.41 -8.39 14.74
N GLY A 80 -16.17 -9.19 15.48
CA GLY A 80 -17.12 -8.70 16.49
C GLY A 80 -16.44 -7.93 17.62
N THR A 81 -15.28 -8.40 18.05
CA THR A 81 -14.48 -7.75 19.10
C THR A 81 -13.96 -6.36 18.68
N TYR A 82 -13.63 -6.16 17.39
CA TYR A 82 -13.23 -4.85 16.87
C TYR A 82 -14.42 -3.88 16.80
N VAL A 83 -15.57 -4.36 16.27
CA VAL A 83 -16.78 -3.54 16.13
C VAL A 83 -17.29 -3.10 17.49
N ASN A 84 -17.42 -4.01 18.45
CA ASN A 84 -17.88 -3.67 19.81
C ASN A 84 -16.97 -2.65 20.47
N ARG A 85 -15.65 -2.82 20.40
CA ARG A 85 -14.69 -1.83 20.91
C ARG A 85 -14.86 -0.46 20.23
N SER A 86 -15.08 -0.43 18.92
CA SER A 86 -15.26 0.83 18.18
C SER A 86 -16.56 1.56 18.56
N LEU A 87 -17.63 0.80 18.84
CA LEU A 87 -18.89 1.32 19.37
C LEU A 87 -18.70 1.83 20.80
N ASP A 88 -18.05 1.07 21.67
CA ASP A 88 -17.77 1.48 23.06
C ASP A 88 -16.97 2.78 23.13
N ILE A 89 -15.94 2.95 22.27
CA ILE A 89 -15.15 4.19 22.18
C ILE A 89 -16.01 5.37 21.70
N SER A 90 -16.97 5.13 20.82
CA SER A 90 -17.82 6.19 20.26
C SER A 90 -18.91 6.61 21.23
N LEU A 91 -19.47 5.66 21.99
CA LEU A 91 -20.46 5.90 23.03
C LEU A 91 -19.84 6.59 24.26
N SER A 92 -18.67 6.13 24.72
CA SER A 92 -17.96 6.75 25.86
C SER A 92 -17.47 8.18 25.59
N ARG A 93 -17.33 8.58 24.31
CA ARG A 93 -17.08 9.99 23.94
C ARG A 93 -18.34 10.84 23.98
N ALA A 94 -19.51 10.26 23.70
CA ALA A 94 -20.79 10.97 23.79
C ALA A 94 -21.17 11.28 25.25
N ASP A 95 -20.71 10.45 26.20
CA ASP A 95 -20.98 10.63 27.63
C ASP A 95 -20.07 11.68 28.31
N ASN A 96 -18.99 12.11 27.66
CA ASN A 96 -17.97 13.01 28.25
C ASN A 96 -18.05 14.46 27.72
N ASP A 97 -19.08 14.77 26.92
CA ASP A 97 -19.43 16.10 26.40
C ASP A 97 -20.61 16.75 27.20
N GLN A 98 -20.92 16.21 28.38
CA GLN A 98 -21.78 16.84 29.40
C GLN A 98 -20.93 17.32 30.58
#